data_AF-A0A1W0AA67-F1
#
_entry.id   AF-A0A1W0AA67-F1
#
_cell.length_a   1.000
_cell.length_b   1.000
_cell.length_c   1.000
_cell.angle_alpha   90.00
_cell.angle_beta   90.00
_cell.angle_gamma   90.00
#
_symmetry.space_group_name_H-M   'P 1'
#
loop_
_entity.id
_entity.type
_entity.pdbx_description
1 polymer ?
#
loop_
_entity_poly.entity_id
_entity_poly.type
_entity_poly.pdbx_seq_one_letter_code
_entity_poly.pdbx_strand_id
1 'polypeptide(L)'
;MAYLDAWVVDKTMFDYVSQGGCSCCGIASSMLDFATLAEECSDWETDDEEREMFSPWPTFLHEDVQTQRGKIRIRLKQQLQQYAAFWTEHSKPFLNWWNQQPSGVKFRLFQVQDTDVMNYVHTNGDVHGAYRIVLAAAMEQIKNFHQTGYSDARTGPEVYFEKHLQFEKGAFTLSKTYLDEKDDNVGFTALIQQLGGPRLLPSRESNNDEEHGVTAPTENVQVDRTCNIYSFVG
;
A
#
# COMPACT_ATOMS: atom_id res chain seq x y z
N MET A 1 14.45 -15.73 -6.89
CA MET A 1 14.61 -14.33 -7.36
C MET A 1 13.75 -13.49 -6.44
N ALA A 2 14.34 -12.55 -5.69
CA ALA A 2 13.55 -11.61 -4.90
C ALA A 2 12.91 -10.61 -5.87
N TYR A 3 11.59 -10.50 -5.87
CA TYR A 3 10.89 -9.49 -6.66
C TYR A 3 10.97 -8.17 -5.88
N LEU A 4 12.16 -7.58 -5.91
CA LEU A 4 12.41 -6.20 -5.46
C LEU A 4 11.57 -5.23 -6.31
N ASP A 5 11.44 -3.97 -5.89
CA ASP A 5 10.72 -2.92 -6.64
C ASP A 5 11.12 -2.85 -8.11
N ALA A 6 12.37 -3.21 -8.42
CA ALA A 6 12.88 -3.38 -9.78
C ALA A 6 12.00 -4.30 -10.65
N TRP A 7 11.39 -5.35 -10.09
CA TRP A 7 10.49 -6.22 -10.84
C TRP A 7 9.20 -5.51 -11.27
N VAL A 8 8.56 -4.74 -10.36
CA VAL A 8 7.35 -3.98 -10.71
C VAL A 8 7.69 -2.95 -11.78
N VAL A 9 8.85 -2.32 -11.66
CA VAL A 9 9.39 -1.36 -12.63
C VAL A 9 9.54 -2.02 -14.01
N ASP A 10 10.26 -3.15 -14.08
CA ASP A 10 10.53 -3.88 -15.32
C ASP A 10 9.24 -4.42 -15.95
N LYS A 11 8.37 -5.01 -15.13
CA LYS A 11 7.08 -5.57 -15.56
C LYS A 11 6.17 -4.48 -16.12
N THR A 12 6.09 -3.33 -15.45
CA THR A 12 5.32 -2.16 -15.93
C THR A 12 5.82 -1.70 -17.29
N MET A 13 7.15 -1.55 -17.45
CA MET A 13 7.73 -1.11 -18.73
C MET A 13 7.48 -2.14 -19.85
N PHE A 14 7.68 -3.42 -19.55
CA PHE A 14 7.41 -4.50 -20.49
C PHE A 14 5.94 -4.50 -20.95
N ASP A 15 5.00 -4.42 -20.01
CA ASP A 15 3.57 -4.44 -20.30
C ASP A 15 3.12 -3.16 -21.03
N TYR A 16 3.66 -2.00 -20.66
CA TYR A 16 3.38 -0.73 -21.32
C TYR A 16 3.81 -0.73 -22.79
N VAL A 17 5.02 -1.22 -23.09
CA VAL A 17 5.52 -1.35 -24.46
C VAL A 17 4.73 -2.42 -25.24
N SER A 18 4.46 -3.56 -24.61
CA SER A 18 3.79 -4.69 -25.25
C SER A 18 2.32 -4.44 -25.56
N GLN A 19 1.62 -3.66 -24.72
CA GLN A 19 0.21 -3.31 -24.91
C GLN A 19 0.01 -2.10 -25.84
N GLY A 20 1.11 -1.49 -26.33
CA GLY A 20 1.06 -0.36 -27.25
C GLY A 20 0.51 0.91 -26.62
N GLY A 21 1.18 1.41 -25.57
CA GLY A 21 0.77 2.60 -24.82
C GLY A 21 0.24 3.73 -25.73
N CYS A 22 -1.06 4.04 -25.62
CA CYS A 22 -1.64 5.11 -26.44
C CYS A 22 -1.03 6.44 -26.01
N SER A 23 -0.28 7.09 -26.90
CA SER A 23 0.25 8.44 -26.74
C SER A 23 -0.83 9.53 -26.62
N CYS A 24 -2.11 9.15 -26.65
CA CYS A 24 -3.26 10.03 -26.70
C CYS A 24 -3.80 10.45 -25.31
N CYS A 25 -3.46 9.72 -24.24
CA CYS A 25 -4.02 9.98 -22.89
C CYS A 25 -3.22 11.00 -22.07
N GLY A 26 -1.96 11.28 -22.45
CA GLY A 26 -1.05 12.17 -21.71
C GLY A 26 -1.30 13.67 -21.91
N ILE A 27 -2.28 14.07 -22.72
CA ILE A 27 -2.61 15.49 -22.94
C ILE A 27 -3.55 16.01 -21.83
N ALA A 28 -4.31 15.14 -21.17
CA ALA A 28 -5.28 15.55 -20.14
C ALA A 28 -4.65 15.85 -18.75
N SER A 29 -3.43 15.39 -18.49
CA SER A 29 -2.69 15.67 -17.24
C SER A 29 -2.12 17.09 -17.19
N SER A 30 -2.06 17.81 -18.32
CA SER A 30 -1.52 19.18 -18.39
C SER A 30 -2.42 20.28 -17.82
N MET A 31 -3.61 19.94 -17.32
CA MET A 31 -4.60 20.89 -16.77
C MET A 31 -4.86 20.74 -15.27
N LEU A 32 -4.15 19.85 -14.57
CA LEU A 32 -4.30 19.72 -13.11
C LEU A 32 -3.19 20.49 -12.42
N ASP A 33 -3.57 21.34 -11.48
CA ASP A 33 -2.64 22.00 -10.57
C ASP A 33 -2.08 20.97 -9.58
N PHE A 34 -0.98 20.33 -9.99
CA PHE A 34 -0.26 19.37 -9.18
C PHE A 34 0.17 19.93 -7.83
N ALA A 35 0.42 21.23 -7.71
CA ALA A 35 0.81 21.84 -6.44
C ALA A 35 -0.36 21.80 -5.45
N THR A 36 -1.58 22.10 -5.91
CA THR A 36 -2.79 21.99 -5.09
C THR A 36 -3.08 20.53 -4.70
N LEU A 37 -2.91 19.58 -5.63
CA LEU A 37 -3.05 18.13 -5.36
C LEU A 37 -2.01 17.60 -4.36
N ALA A 38 -0.77 18.09 -4.44
CA ALA A 38 0.31 17.74 -3.53
C ALA A 38 0.04 18.29 -2.12
N GLU A 39 -0.47 19.52 -2.00
CA GLU A 39 -0.79 20.14 -0.71
C GLU A 39 -1.94 19.41 0.02
N GLU A 40 -2.96 18.92 -0.70
CA GLU A 40 -4.03 18.08 -0.14
C GLU A 40 -3.54 16.66 0.25
N CYS A 41 -2.45 16.20 -0.37
CA CYS A 41 -1.84 14.91 -0.11
C CYS A 41 -0.66 15.05 0.88
N SER A 42 -0.91 15.60 2.06
CA SER A 42 0.06 15.78 3.17
C SER A 42 0.83 14.54 3.63
N ASP A 43 0.50 13.34 3.13
CA ASP A 43 1.20 12.08 3.42
C ASP A 43 2.22 11.72 2.34
N TRP A 44 2.52 12.64 1.40
CA TRP A 44 3.65 12.45 0.49
C TRP A 44 4.96 12.22 1.28
N GLU A 45 5.04 12.76 2.50
CA GLU A 45 6.13 12.52 3.46
C GLU A 45 6.33 11.03 3.86
N THR A 46 5.36 10.14 3.57
CA THR A 46 5.52 8.69 3.78
C THR A 46 6.07 7.96 2.57
N ASP A 47 5.98 8.57 1.39
CA ASP A 47 6.80 8.16 0.25
C ASP A 47 8.17 8.82 0.46
N ASP A 48 9.23 8.07 0.16
CA ASP A 48 10.61 8.54 0.26
C ASP A 48 10.82 9.62 -0.82
N GLU A 49 10.32 10.85 -0.60
CA GLU A 49 10.22 11.95 -1.57
C GLU A 49 11.60 12.23 -2.21
N GLU A 50 12.66 12.06 -1.42
CA GLU A 50 14.05 12.16 -1.86
C GLU A 50 14.46 11.06 -2.87
N ARG A 51 13.89 9.86 -2.77
CA ARG A 51 14.07 8.77 -3.76
C ARG A 51 13.16 8.89 -4.97
N GLU A 52 11.98 9.50 -4.84
CA GLU A 52 11.06 9.68 -5.96
C GLU A 52 11.61 10.61 -7.05
N MET A 53 12.58 11.47 -6.69
CA MET A 53 13.35 12.31 -7.63
C MET A 53 14.10 11.51 -8.71
N PHE A 54 14.33 10.20 -8.49
CA PHE A 54 14.98 9.29 -9.43
C PHE A 54 14.03 8.20 -9.93
N SER A 55 12.85 8.58 -10.44
CA SER A 55 11.93 7.61 -11.01
C SER A 55 12.61 6.77 -12.11
N PRO A 56 12.49 5.44 -12.08
CA PRO A 56 13.04 4.56 -13.10
C PRO A 56 12.21 4.57 -14.40
N TRP A 57 11.09 5.28 -14.42
CA TRP A 57 10.19 5.38 -15.56
C TRP A 57 10.36 6.70 -16.32
N PRO A 58 10.01 6.74 -17.62
CA PRO A 58 9.94 7.99 -18.37
C PRO A 58 9.04 9.02 -17.69
N THR A 59 9.40 10.31 -17.79
CA THR A 59 8.72 11.42 -17.11
C THR A 59 7.20 11.42 -17.30
N PHE A 60 6.70 11.20 -18.52
CA PHE A 60 5.26 11.19 -18.78
C PHE A 60 4.51 10.06 -18.04
N LEU A 61 5.16 8.90 -17.88
CA LEU A 61 4.58 7.75 -17.18
C LEU A 61 4.58 8.02 -15.68
N HIS A 62 5.70 8.54 -15.19
CA HIS A 62 5.85 8.96 -13.81
C HIS A 62 4.80 10.01 -13.42
N GLU A 63 4.65 11.08 -14.19
CA GLU A 63 3.66 12.14 -13.94
C GLU A 63 2.21 11.62 -13.96
N ASP A 64 1.85 10.76 -14.92
CA ASP A 64 0.51 10.14 -14.97
C ASP A 64 0.28 9.28 -13.71
N VAL A 65 1.24 8.43 -13.36
CA VAL A 65 1.17 7.60 -12.16
C VAL A 65 1.00 8.45 -10.91
N GLN A 66 1.78 9.51 -10.74
CA GLN A 66 1.67 10.38 -9.57
C GLN A 66 0.33 11.13 -9.52
N THR A 67 -0.16 11.61 -10.66
CA THR A 67 -1.50 12.23 -10.76
C THR A 67 -2.57 11.26 -10.26
N GLN A 68 -2.56 10.02 -10.76
CA GLN A 68 -3.58 9.03 -10.43
C GLN A 68 -3.47 8.61 -8.95
N ARG A 69 -2.25 8.44 -8.41
CA ARG A 69 -2.01 8.20 -6.98
C ARG A 69 -2.64 9.29 -6.12
N GLY A 70 -2.36 10.56 -6.43
CA GLY A 70 -2.94 11.71 -5.71
C GLY A 70 -4.46 11.72 -5.73
N LYS A 71 -5.08 11.50 -6.90
CA LYS A 71 -6.54 11.41 -7.05
C LYS A 71 -7.16 10.29 -6.21
N ILE A 72 -6.57 9.09 -6.24
CA ILE A 72 -7.05 7.95 -5.44
C ILE A 72 -6.96 8.30 -3.95
N ARG A 73 -5.82 8.86 -3.52
CA ARG A 73 -5.59 9.26 -2.12
C ARG A 73 -6.62 10.27 -1.64
N ILE A 74 -6.88 11.35 -2.37
CA ILE A 74 -7.89 12.36 -2.00
C ILE A 74 -9.27 11.70 -1.81
N ARG A 75 -9.68 10.85 -2.75
CA ARG A 75 -10.97 10.16 -2.67
C ARG A 75 -11.07 9.22 -1.47
N LEU A 76 -10.01 8.47 -1.17
CA LEU A 76 -9.97 7.61 0.02
C LEU A 76 -9.96 8.43 1.31
N LYS A 77 -9.21 9.55 1.35
CA LYS A 77 -9.16 10.47 2.50
C LYS A 77 -10.54 11.03 2.85
N GLN A 78 -11.39 11.32 1.86
CA GLN A 78 -12.78 11.76 2.10
C GLN A 78 -13.61 10.71 2.85
N GLN A 79 -13.28 9.42 2.72
CA GLN A 79 -13.98 8.34 3.41
C GLN A 79 -13.45 8.10 4.83
N LEU A 80 -12.24 8.55 5.16
CA LEU A 80 -11.60 8.32 6.47
C LEU A 80 -12.42 8.91 7.62
N GLN A 81 -13.03 10.09 7.44
CA GLN A 81 -13.86 10.70 8.48
C GLN A 81 -15.10 9.86 8.80
N GLN A 82 -15.78 9.35 7.77
CA GLN A 82 -16.95 8.48 7.94
C GLN A 82 -16.57 7.18 8.62
N TYR A 83 -15.41 6.64 8.25
CA TYR A 83 -14.86 5.43 8.82
C TYR A 83 -14.46 5.60 10.30
N ALA A 84 -13.80 6.71 10.64
CA ALA A 84 -13.45 7.04 12.02
C ALA A 84 -14.70 7.24 12.90
N ALA A 85 -15.73 7.89 12.36
CA ALA A 85 -17.02 8.03 13.03
C ALA A 85 -17.69 6.66 13.29
N PHE A 86 -17.72 5.79 12.28
CA PHE A 86 -18.22 4.42 12.42
C PHE A 86 -17.48 3.65 13.52
N TRP A 87 -16.15 3.71 13.56
CA TRP A 87 -15.37 3.03 14.59
C TRP A 87 -15.64 3.59 15.99
N THR A 88 -15.77 4.90 16.11
CA THR A 88 -16.11 5.55 17.39
C THR A 88 -17.44 5.05 17.95
N GLU A 89 -18.45 4.90 17.07
CA GLU A 89 -19.80 4.51 17.48
C GLU A 89 -19.99 2.99 17.62
N HIS A 90 -19.39 2.20 16.72
CA HIS A 90 -19.74 0.79 16.51
C HIS A 90 -18.60 -0.21 16.72
N SER A 91 -17.41 0.23 17.16
CA SER A 91 -16.27 -0.65 17.44
C SER A 91 -16.62 -1.88 18.29
N LYS A 92 -17.13 -1.65 19.50
CA LYS A 92 -17.46 -2.72 20.46
C LYS A 92 -18.46 -3.75 19.91
N PRO A 93 -19.64 -3.34 19.39
CA PRO A 93 -20.57 -4.32 18.84
C PRO A 93 -20.01 -5.03 17.61
N PHE A 94 -19.22 -4.35 16.77
CA PHE A 94 -18.56 -4.97 15.62
C PHE A 94 -17.54 -6.04 16.02
N LEU A 95 -16.66 -5.75 16.98
CA LEU A 95 -15.66 -6.70 17.48
C LEU A 95 -16.33 -7.92 18.13
N ASN A 96 -17.38 -7.70 18.92
CA ASN A 96 -18.16 -8.79 19.52
C ASN A 96 -18.79 -9.68 18.46
N TRP A 97 -19.39 -9.09 17.42
CA TRP A 97 -19.96 -9.84 16.31
C TRP A 97 -18.89 -10.63 15.55
N TRP A 98 -17.74 -10.01 15.24
CA TRP A 98 -16.63 -10.63 14.53
C TRP A 98 -16.08 -11.83 15.28
N ASN A 99 -15.84 -11.69 16.58
CA ASN A 99 -15.28 -12.74 17.43
C ASN A 99 -16.22 -13.94 17.64
N GLN A 100 -17.53 -13.76 17.40
CA GLN A 100 -18.52 -14.84 17.43
C GLN A 100 -18.65 -15.59 16.10
N GLN A 101 -18.13 -15.04 14.99
CA GLN A 101 -18.26 -15.70 13.69
C GLN A 101 -17.32 -16.91 13.57
N PRO A 102 -17.80 -18.05 13.03
CA PRO A 102 -16.93 -19.17 12.66
C PRO A 102 -15.93 -18.77 11.56
N SER A 103 -14.73 -19.37 11.53
CA SER A 103 -13.72 -19.11 10.48
C SER A 103 -14.27 -19.30 9.07
N GLY A 104 -15.17 -20.26 8.84
CA GLY A 104 -15.78 -20.46 7.52
C GLY A 104 -16.67 -19.29 7.08
N VAL A 105 -17.29 -18.56 8.00
CA VAL A 105 -18.03 -17.33 7.70
C VAL A 105 -17.06 -16.20 7.42
N LYS A 106 -16.05 -16.01 8.28
CA LYS A 106 -15.00 -15.00 8.10
C LYS A 106 -14.27 -15.16 6.77
N PHE A 107 -13.93 -16.39 6.40
CA PHE A 107 -13.27 -16.71 5.13
C PHE A 107 -14.10 -16.26 3.92
N ARG A 108 -15.41 -16.52 3.93
CA ARG A 108 -16.30 -16.09 2.85
C ARG A 108 -16.47 -14.58 2.77
N LEU A 109 -16.44 -13.90 3.92
CA LEU A 109 -16.44 -12.43 3.96
C LEU A 109 -15.15 -11.83 3.38
N PHE A 110 -14.03 -12.56 3.48
CA PHE A 110 -12.71 -12.16 2.98
C PHE A 110 -12.33 -12.71 1.60
N GLN A 111 -13.29 -13.24 0.85
CA GLN A 111 -13.03 -13.72 -0.49
C GLN A 111 -13.23 -12.59 -1.51
N VAL A 112 -12.13 -11.99 -1.95
CA VAL A 112 -12.16 -10.86 -2.91
C VAL A 112 -11.56 -11.31 -4.23
N GLN A 113 -12.32 -11.28 -5.31
CA GLN A 113 -11.78 -11.60 -6.63
C GLN A 113 -10.79 -10.51 -7.06
N ASP A 114 -9.73 -10.88 -7.77
CA ASP A 114 -8.76 -9.89 -8.27
C ASP A 114 -9.41 -8.86 -9.22
N THR A 115 -10.38 -9.28 -10.01
CA THR A 115 -11.21 -8.41 -10.85
C THR A 115 -11.97 -7.39 -10.04
N ASP A 116 -12.45 -7.74 -8.85
CA ASP A 116 -13.22 -6.84 -8.00
C ASP A 116 -12.35 -5.72 -7.45
N VAL A 117 -11.09 -6.02 -7.10
CA VAL A 117 -10.11 -5.00 -6.68
C VAL A 117 -9.87 -4.01 -7.82
N MET A 118 -9.59 -4.52 -9.03
CA MET A 118 -9.35 -3.67 -10.21
C MET A 118 -10.58 -2.82 -10.56
N ASN A 119 -11.76 -3.42 -10.52
CA ASN A 119 -13.03 -2.74 -10.80
C ASN A 119 -13.35 -1.69 -9.75
N TYR A 120 -13.07 -1.96 -8.47
CA TYR A 120 -13.26 -1.01 -7.39
C TYR A 120 -12.36 0.22 -7.59
N VAL A 121 -11.07 0.01 -7.86
CA VAL A 121 -10.13 1.11 -8.08
C VAL A 121 -10.48 1.89 -9.36
N HIS A 122 -10.93 1.22 -10.42
CA HIS A 122 -11.36 1.90 -11.63
C HIS A 122 -12.61 2.76 -11.40
N THR A 123 -13.62 2.20 -10.72
CA THR A 123 -14.92 2.86 -10.50
C THR A 123 -14.83 3.99 -9.47
N ASN A 124 -14.11 3.77 -8.38
CA ASN A 124 -14.05 4.71 -7.26
C ASN A 124 -12.82 5.60 -7.30
N GLY A 125 -11.75 5.16 -7.97
CA GLY A 125 -10.50 5.90 -8.12
C GLY A 125 -10.35 6.60 -9.48
N ASP A 126 -11.28 6.42 -10.42
CA ASP A 126 -11.23 7.00 -11.78
C ASP A 126 -9.87 6.77 -12.46
N VAL A 127 -9.38 5.55 -12.29
CA VAL A 127 -8.03 5.17 -12.69
C VAL A 127 -7.99 4.75 -14.15
N HIS A 128 -7.16 5.43 -14.93
CA HIS A 128 -6.93 5.18 -16.35
C HIS A 128 -5.43 5.19 -16.68
N GLY A 129 -5.11 4.93 -17.95
CA GLY A 129 -3.76 5.17 -18.49
C GLY A 129 -2.69 4.25 -17.93
N ALA A 130 -1.49 4.80 -17.71
CA ALA A 130 -0.32 4.01 -17.34
C ALA A 130 -0.43 3.46 -15.91
N TYR A 131 -1.15 4.15 -15.03
CA TYR A 131 -1.39 3.68 -13.67
C TYR A 131 -2.10 2.33 -13.63
N ARG A 132 -3.01 2.03 -14.58
CA ARG A 132 -3.67 0.72 -14.64
C ARG A 132 -2.66 -0.42 -14.83
N ILE A 133 -1.61 -0.18 -15.61
CA ILE A 133 -0.55 -1.16 -15.87
C ILE A 133 0.29 -1.36 -14.60
N VAL A 134 0.67 -0.27 -13.93
CA VAL A 134 1.37 -0.32 -12.64
C VAL A 134 0.53 -1.08 -11.61
N LEU A 135 -0.76 -0.79 -11.51
CA LEU A 135 -1.67 -1.46 -10.59
C LEU A 135 -1.78 -2.97 -10.89
N ALA A 136 -1.83 -3.35 -12.17
CA ALA A 136 -1.83 -4.76 -12.55
C ALA A 136 -0.53 -5.48 -12.16
N ALA A 137 0.63 -4.84 -12.37
CA ALA A 137 1.92 -5.35 -11.95
C ALA A 137 2.01 -5.48 -10.42
N ALA A 138 1.58 -4.45 -9.67
CA ALA A 138 1.52 -4.49 -8.21
C ALA A 138 0.59 -5.60 -7.70
N MET A 139 -0.57 -5.80 -8.33
CA MET A 139 -1.48 -6.90 -8.00
C MET A 139 -0.83 -8.26 -8.23
N GLU A 140 -0.05 -8.43 -9.29
CA GLU A 140 0.72 -9.66 -9.54
C GLU A 140 1.84 -9.86 -8.49
N GLN A 141 2.48 -8.78 -8.03
CA GLN A 141 3.41 -8.82 -6.90
C GLN A 141 2.72 -9.30 -5.62
N ILE A 142 1.55 -8.74 -5.29
CA ILE A 142 0.77 -9.10 -4.09
C ILE A 142 0.30 -10.56 -4.15
N LYS A 143 -0.14 -11.04 -5.31
CA LYS A 143 -0.50 -12.47 -5.50
C LYS A 143 0.67 -13.41 -5.18
N ASN A 144 1.90 -12.93 -5.38
CA ASN A 144 3.13 -13.69 -5.18
C ASN A 144 3.95 -13.16 -4.01
N PHE A 145 3.32 -12.55 -3.00
CA PHE A 145 4.03 -11.84 -1.92
C PHE A 145 5.09 -12.69 -1.21
N HIS A 146 4.76 -13.98 -0.99
CA HIS A 146 5.64 -14.98 -0.40
C HIS A 146 6.94 -15.21 -1.21
N GLN A 147 6.96 -14.86 -2.49
CA GLN A 147 8.14 -14.94 -3.38
C GLN A 147 8.82 -13.58 -3.52
N THR A 148 8.07 -12.49 -3.36
CA THR A 148 8.56 -11.14 -3.65
C THR A 148 9.39 -10.58 -2.52
N GLY A 149 9.01 -10.89 -1.28
CA GLY A 149 9.74 -10.44 -0.09
C GLY A 149 9.75 -8.91 0.05
N TYR A 150 8.77 -8.23 -0.55
CA TYR A 150 8.65 -6.78 -0.51
C TYR A 150 8.67 -6.27 0.92
N SER A 151 9.46 -5.22 1.16
CA SER A 151 9.54 -4.61 2.48
C SER A 151 9.64 -3.10 2.51
N ASP A 152 8.55 -2.47 2.91
CA ASP A 152 8.39 -1.05 3.19
C ASP A 152 8.00 -0.81 4.67
N ALA A 153 7.77 0.46 5.01
CA ALA A 153 7.58 1.03 6.35
C ALA A 153 6.26 0.61 7.05
N ARG A 154 5.94 -0.68 7.01
CA ARG A 154 4.71 -1.30 7.50
C ARG A 154 4.59 -1.37 9.02
N THR A 155 3.37 -1.32 9.50
CA THR A 155 3.03 -1.62 10.91
C THR A 155 3.07 -3.13 11.20
N GLY A 156 3.07 -3.50 12.48
CA GLY A 156 2.96 -4.90 12.91
C GLY A 156 1.73 -5.62 12.33
N PRO A 157 0.51 -5.03 12.44
CA PRO A 157 -0.71 -5.60 11.87
C PRO A 157 -0.68 -5.79 10.35
N GLU A 158 -0.07 -4.87 9.59
CA GLU A 158 0.10 -5.02 8.13
C GLU A 158 0.99 -6.21 7.79
N VAL A 159 2.15 -6.30 8.42
CA VAL A 159 3.08 -7.43 8.23
C VAL A 159 2.42 -8.77 8.60
N TYR A 160 1.58 -8.77 9.65
CA TYR A 160 0.84 -9.97 10.03
C TYR A 160 -0.22 -10.33 8.99
N PHE A 161 -0.99 -9.36 8.49
CA PHE A 161 -1.95 -9.57 7.40
C PHE A 161 -1.30 -10.18 6.16
N GLU A 162 -0.21 -9.59 5.67
CA GLU A 162 0.47 -10.05 4.46
C GLU A 162 1.00 -11.49 4.55
N LYS A 163 1.54 -11.87 5.72
CA LYS A 163 1.99 -13.26 5.97
C LYS A 163 0.86 -14.28 5.82
N HIS A 164 -0.37 -13.84 6.05
CA HIS A 164 -1.55 -14.67 6.04
C HIS A 164 -2.44 -14.45 4.80
N LEU A 165 -2.08 -13.50 3.94
CA LEU A 165 -2.71 -13.25 2.65
C LEU A 165 -2.35 -14.36 1.67
N GLN A 166 -3.36 -14.87 0.99
CA GLN A 166 -3.25 -15.97 0.04
C GLN A 166 -3.98 -15.60 -1.24
N PHE A 167 -3.53 -16.15 -2.37
CA PHE A 167 -4.24 -16.03 -3.63
C PHE A 167 -4.56 -17.42 -4.17
N GLU A 168 -5.83 -17.80 -4.16
CA GLU A 168 -6.30 -19.12 -4.58
C GLU A 168 -7.53 -19.00 -5.45
N LYS A 169 -7.54 -19.73 -6.58
CA LYS A 169 -8.71 -19.83 -7.48
C LYS A 169 -9.27 -18.47 -7.95
N GLY A 170 -8.40 -17.48 -8.17
CA GLY A 170 -8.77 -16.14 -8.66
C GLY A 170 -9.12 -15.12 -7.57
N ALA A 171 -9.12 -15.52 -6.29
CA ALA A 171 -9.47 -14.66 -5.18
C ALA A 171 -8.32 -14.50 -4.17
N PHE A 172 -8.23 -13.30 -3.61
CA PHE A 172 -7.53 -13.07 -2.35
C PHE A 172 -8.35 -13.65 -1.21
N THR A 173 -7.66 -14.37 -0.34
CA THR A 173 -8.21 -15.00 0.86
C THR A 173 -7.24 -14.85 2.02
N LEU A 174 -7.71 -15.13 3.23
CA LEU A 174 -6.88 -15.13 4.43
C LEU A 174 -6.82 -16.51 5.04
N SER A 175 -5.65 -16.87 5.56
CA SER A 175 -5.46 -18.15 6.24
C SER A 175 -6.39 -18.28 7.45
N LYS A 176 -6.80 -19.52 7.76
CA LYS A 176 -7.65 -19.80 8.92
C LYS A 176 -7.07 -19.31 10.24
N THR A 177 -5.75 -19.45 10.43
CA THR A 177 -5.05 -19.00 11.64
C THR A 177 -5.25 -17.51 11.90
N TYR A 178 -5.15 -16.69 10.86
CA TYR A 178 -5.37 -15.23 10.96
C TYR A 178 -6.83 -14.88 11.26
N LEU A 179 -7.78 -15.61 10.66
CA LEU A 179 -9.20 -15.35 10.86
C LEU A 179 -9.71 -15.80 12.24
N ASP A 180 -9.08 -16.81 12.82
CA ASP A 180 -9.37 -17.30 14.17
C ASP A 180 -8.58 -16.54 15.26
N GLU A 181 -7.69 -15.60 14.87
CA GLU A 181 -6.94 -14.75 15.80
C GLU A 181 -7.88 -13.86 16.62
N LYS A 182 -7.64 -13.80 17.93
CA LYS A 182 -8.44 -13.06 18.90
C LYS A 182 -7.65 -11.94 19.58
N ASP A 183 -6.35 -11.84 19.32
CA ASP A 183 -5.57 -10.70 19.75
C ASP A 183 -5.95 -9.46 18.92
N ASP A 184 -6.65 -8.54 19.58
CA ASP A 184 -7.12 -7.28 19.01
C ASP A 184 -5.97 -6.33 18.61
N ASN A 185 -4.70 -6.65 18.93
CA ASN A 185 -3.54 -5.82 18.59
C ASN A 185 -2.77 -6.27 17.34
N VAL A 186 -3.03 -7.47 16.83
CA VAL A 186 -2.32 -8.00 15.64
C VAL A 186 -3.26 -8.56 14.58
N GLY A 187 -4.45 -9.03 14.96
CA GLY A 187 -5.39 -9.67 14.03
C GLY A 187 -6.06 -8.71 13.05
N PHE A 188 -7.03 -9.24 12.30
CA PHE A 188 -7.80 -8.49 11.31
C PHE A 188 -8.37 -7.17 11.85
N THR A 189 -8.90 -7.20 13.08
CA THR A 189 -9.51 -6.04 13.73
C THR A 189 -8.50 -4.92 14.03
N ALA A 190 -7.25 -5.28 14.36
CA ALA A 190 -6.15 -4.34 14.56
C ALA A 190 -5.83 -3.57 13.28
N LEU A 191 -5.71 -4.30 12.15
CA LEU A 191 -5.43 -3.69 10.85
C LEU A 191 -6.54 -2.72 10.43
N ILE A 192 -7.80 -3.15 10.56
CA ILE A 192 -8.95 -2.30 10.22
C ILE A 192 -8.94 -1.02 11.06
N GLN A 193 -8.71 -1.10 12.38
CA GLN A 193 -8.68 0.08 13.23
C GLN A 193 -7.64 1.11 12.79
N GLN A 194 -6.47 0.65 12.32
CA GLN A 194 -5.41 1.52 11.83
C GLN A 194 -5.79 2.30 10.58
N LEU A 195 -6.63 1.74 9.70
CA LEU A 195 -7.11 2.43 8.49
C LEU A 195 -7.95 3.68 8.79
N GLY A 196 -8.40 3.88 10.04
CA GLY A 196 -9.15 5.07 10.45
C GLY A 196 -8.32 6.19 11.02
N GLY A 197 -6.99 6.07 10.99
CA GLY A 197 -6.06 7.08 11.46
C GLY A 197 -6.00 8.33 10.56
N PRO A 198 -5.19 9.33 10.94
CA PRO A 198 -5.02 10.55 10.14
C PRO A 198 -4.35 10.30 8.77
N ARG A 199 -3.74 9.13 8.57
CA ARG A 199 -3.02 8.72 7.36
C ARG A 199 -3.69 7.50 6.73
N LEU A 200 -3.65 7.40 5.40
CA LEU A 200 -4.19 6.25 4.67
C LEU A 200 -3.44 4.95 4.96
N LEU A 201 -2.11 5.04 5.11
CA LEU A 201 -1.25 3.95 5.53
C LEU A 201 -0.33 4.50 6.63
N PRO A 202 -0.49 4.09 7.89
CA PRO A 202 0.39 4.55 8.96
C PRO A 202 1.78 3.94 8.76
N SER A 203 2.82 4.78 8.82
CA SER A 203 4.18 4.28 8.86
C SER A 203 4.48 3.67 10.22
N ARG A 204 5.42 2.71 10.26
CA ARG A 204 6.01 2.21 11.50
C ARG A 204 6.40 3.39 12.40
N GLU A 205 5.94 3.36 13.65
CA GLU A 205 6.38 4.32 14.67
C GLU A 205 7.91 4.26 14.74
N SER A 206 8.57 5.35 14.35
CA SER A 206 9.97 5.55 14.70
C SER A 206 10.00 5.71 16.21
N ASN A 207 10.71 4.86 16.94
CA ASN A 207 11.01 5.08 18.35
C ASN A 207 11.88 6.35 18.51
N ASN A 208 11.28 7.52 18.33
CA ASN A 208 11.88 8.83 18.54
C ASN A 208 11.11 9.61 19.61
N ASP A 209 10.54 8.90 20.58
CA ASP A 209 10.21 9.44 21.89
C ASP A 209 11.34 9.07 22.87
N GLU A 210 12.53 9.64 22.67
CA GLU A 210 13.53 9.78 23.74
C GLU A 210 13.90 11.26 23.91
N GLU A 211 13.32 11.82 24.97
CA GLU A 211 14.01 12.66 25.97
C GLU A 211 14.72 13.94 25.51
N HIS A 212 14.02 15.07 25.69
CA HIS A 212 14.67 16.22 26.31
C HIS A 212 15.09 15.90 27.75
N GLY A 213 16.31 15.37 27.92
CA GLY A 213 16.87 15.17 29.26
C GLY A 213 18.16 14.35 29.34
N VAL A 214 19.30 14.91 28.92
CA VAL A 214 20.65 14.75 29.52
C VAL A 214 20.94 13.41 30.25
N THR A 215 21.64 12.43 29.66
CA THR A 215 23.10 12.10 29.75
C THR A 215 23.42 10.68 29.21
N ALA A 216 24.60 10.54 28.59
CA ALA A 216 25.17 9.43 27.80
C ALA A 216 25.54 8.12 28.58
N PRO A 217 26.28 7.14 27.98
CA PRO A 217 26.01 6.29 26.79
C PRO A 217 26.17 4.77 27.13
N THR A 218 25.63 3.84 26.33
CA THR A 218 26.26 2.49 26.15
C THR A 218 25.71 1.68 24.95
N GLU A 219 26.60 1.51 23.96
CA GLU A 219 26.90 0.30 23.17
C GLU A 219 25.80 -0.45 22.36
N ASN A 220 25.78 -0.13 21.06
CA ASN A 220 26.00 -1.03 19.90
C ASN A 220 25.21 -2.34 19.74
N VAL A 221 24.23 -2.33 18.83
CA VAL A 221 24.13 -3.37 17.78
C VAL A 221 23.92 -2.68 16.43
N GLN A 222 25.01 -2.61 15.67
CA GLN A 222 25.09 -2.06 14.32
C GLN A 222 24.52 -3.11 13.35
N VAL A 223 23.31 -2.91 12.83
CA VAL A 223 22.82 -3.66 11.66
C VAL A 223 23.25 -2.88 10.43
N ASP A 224 24.27 -3.42 9.78
CA ASP A 224 24.93 -2.89 8.58
C ASP A 224 23.92 -2.71 7.43
N ARG A 225 23.65 -1.45 7.07
CA ARG A 225 22.90 -1.07 5.87
C ARG A 225 23.91 -0.72 4.77
N THR A 226 24.49 -1.73 4.14
CA THR A 226 25.26 -1.56 2.90
C THR A 226 24.44 -2.09 1.72
N CYS A 227 23.78 -1.18 1.01
CA CYS A 227 23.31 -1.43 -0.35
C CYS A 227 24.48 -1.18 -1.31
N ASN A 228 24.93 -2.24 -1.98
CA ASN A 228 25.90 -2.17 -3.08
C ASN A 228 25.32 -1.36 -4.25
N ILE A 229 25.80 -0.13 -4.42
CA ILE A 229 25.65 0.62 -5.67
C ILE A 229 26.69 0.06 -6.63
N TYR A 230 26.27 -0.77 -7.58
CA TYR A 230 27.10 -1.07 -8.74
C TYR A 230 27.17 0.17 -9.63
N SER A 231 28.34 0.79 -9.64
CA SER A 231 28.76 1.75 -10.65
C SER A 231 28.90 1.02 -11.99
N PHE A 232 28.18 1.48 -13.00
CA PHE A 232 28.53 1.20 -14.39
C PHE A 232 29.15 2.46 -14.99
N VAL A 233 30.48 2.39 -15.13
CA VAL A 233 31.27 3.22 -16.04
C VAL A 233 31.27 2.51 -17.38
N GLY A 234 30.94 3.26 -18.44
CA GLY A 234 31.16 2.92 -19.84
C GLY A 234 31.31 4.20 -20.62
#